data_AF-A0A0S2W4R6-F1
#
_entry.id   AF-A0A0S2W4R6-F1
#
_cell.length_a   1.000
_cell.length_b   1.000
_cell.length_c   1.000
_cell.angle_alpha   90.00
_cell.angle_beta   90.00
_cell.angle_gamma   90.00
#
_symmetry.space_group_name_H-M   'P 1'
#
loop_
_entity.id
_entity.type
_entity.pdbx_description
1 polymer ?
#
loop_
_entity_poly.entity_id
_entity_poly.type
_entity_poly.pdbx_seq_one_letter_code
_entity_poly.pdbx_strand_id
1 'polypeptide(L)' 'MTQEDREFFAYFRSVFKRYNITPSKATRLEYDFVTRVAESEFYLQKAKT' A
#
# COMPACT_ATOMS: atom_id res chain seq x y z
N MET A 1 -5.55 15.86 -4.19
CA MET A 1 -5.67 14.55 -3.48
C MET A 1 -7.14 14.29 -3.28
N THR A 2 -7.65 13.27 -3.97
CA THR A 2 -9.03 12.80 -3.84
C THR A 2 -9.22 12.05 -2.52
N GLN A 3 -10.45 11.70 -2.18
CA GLN A 3 -10.73 10.87 -0.99
C GLN A 3 -10.12 9.47 -1.15
N GLU A 4 -10.16 8.93 -2.37
CA GLU A 4 -9.54 7.63 -2.70
C GLU A 4 -8.03 7.65 -2.53
N ASP A 5 -7.34 8.73 -2.91
CA ASP A 5 -5.90 8.87 -2.66
C ASP A 5 -5.60 8.77 -1.16
N ARG A 6 -6.41 9.40 -0.30
CA ARG A 6 -6.21 9.38 1.16
C ARG A 6 -6.42 7.98 1.72
N GLU A 7 -7.45 7.28 1.28
CA GLU A 7 -7.73 5.90 1.67
C GLU A 7 -6.62 4.95 1.20
N PHE A 8 -6.15 5.12 -0.03
CA PHE A 8 -5.03 4.36 -0.57
C PHE A 8 -3.75 4.60 0.24
N PHE A 9 -3.39 5.85 0.54
CA PHE A 9 -2.20 6.14 1.36
C PHE A 9 -2.31 5.61 2.79
N ALA A 10 -3.51 5.63 3.39
CA ALA A 10 -3.74 5.01 4.69
C ALA A 10 -3.55 3.49 4.64
N TYR A 11 -4.09 2.84 3.61
CA TYR A 11 -3.92 1.41 3.37
C TYR A 11 -2.45 1.06 3.12
N PHE A 12 -1.79 1.81 2.24
CA PHE A 12 -0.38 1.65 1.87
C PHE A 12 0.53 1.71 3.10
N ARG A 13 0.33 2.69 3.99
CA ARG A 13 1.07 2.76 5.27
C ARG A 13 0.80 1.56 6.18
N SER A 14 -0.41 1.01 6.16
CA SER A 14 -0.75 -0.21 6.91
C SER A 14 -0.01 -1.43 6.37
N VAL A 15 0.16 -1.54 5.05
CA VAL A 15 0.93 -2.63 4.41
C VAL A 15 2.40 -2.57 4.84
N PHE A 16 3.03 -1.40 4.82
CA PHE A 16 4.39 -1.23 5.37
C PHE A 16 4.51 -1.74 6.81
N LYS A 17 3.54 -1.40 7.67
CA LYS A 17 3.51 -1.86 9.06
C LYS A 17 3.33 -3.37 9.18
N ARG A 18 2.49 -3.98 8.33
CA ARG A 18 2.23 -5.43 8.31
C ARG A 18 3.50 -6.24 8.01
N TYR A 19 4.32 -5.75 7.09
CA TYR A 19 5.58 -6.41 6.71
C TYR A 19 6.80 -5.93 7.51
N ASN A 20 6.60 -5.07 8.53
CA ASN A 20 7.69 -4.48 9.32
C ASN A 20 8.71 -3.68 8.48
N ILE A 21 8.26 -3.16 7.33
CA ILE A 21 9.12 -2.39 6.43
C ILE A 21 9.03 -0.93 6.85
N THR A 22 10.18 -0.32 7.14
CA THR A 22 10.24 1.11 7.43
C THR A 22 10.41 1.86 6.10
N PRO A 23 9.47 2.72 5.67
CA PRO A 23 9.55 3.38 4.36
C PRO A 23 10.85 4.19 4.18
N SER A 24 11.38 4.79 5.24
CA SER A 24 12.66 5.53 5.20
C SER A 24 13.91 4.64 5.03
N LYS A 25 13.80 3.34 5.33
CA LYS A 25 14.91 2.36 5.19
C LYS A 25 14.64 1.35 4.07
N ALA A 26 13.46 1.42 3.46
CA ALA A 26 13.01 0.46 2.47
C ALA A 26 13.91 0.56 1.23
N THR A 27 14.39 -0.59 0.79
CA THR A 27 15.03 -0.70 -0.52
C THR A 27 14.00 -0.49 -1.63
N ARG A 28 14.47 -0.18 -2.84
CA ARG A 28 13.59 -0.02 -4.00
C ARG A 28 12.75 -1.28 -4.27
N LEU A 29 13.28 -2.46 -3.98
CA LEU A 29 12.56 -3.73 -4.13
C LEU A 29 11.44 -3.88 -3.09
N GLU A 30 11.68 -3.51 -1.84
CA GLU A 30 10.64 -3.49 -0.80
C GLU A 30 9.54 -2.51 -1.13
N TYR A 31 9.89 -1.33 -1.67
CA TYR A 31 8.92 -0.35 -2.13
C TYR A 31 8.05 -0.90 -3.27
N ASP A 32 8.66 -1.54 -4.28
CA ASP A 32 7.95 -2.14 -5.40
C ASP A 32 7.03 -3.28 -4.94
N PHE A 33 7.52 -4.13 -4.02
CA PHE A 33 6.73 -5.18 -3.40
C PHE A 33 5.50 -4.61 -2.67
N VAL A 34 5.70 -3.65 -1.76
CA VAL A 34 4.60 -3.05 -0.98
C VAL A 34 3.61 -2.33 -1.90
N THR A 35 4.09 -1.68 -2.96
CA THR A 35 3.25 -1.03 -3.99
C THR A 35 2.36 -2.03 -4.69
N ARG A 36 2.93 -3.10 -5.25
CA ARG A 36 2.13 -4.13 -5.94
C ARG A 36 1.13 -4.81 -5.03
N VAL A 37 1.52 -5.13 -3.79
CA VAL A 37 0.60 -5.73 -2.80
C VAL A 37 -0.54 -4.77 -2.49
N ALA A 38 -0.23 -3.51 -2.20
CA ALA A 38 -1.25 -2.53 -1.86
C ALA A 38 -2.20 -2.26 -3.02
N GLU A 39 -1.71 -2.09 -4.24
CA GLU A 39 -2.55 -1.92 -5.43
C GLU A 39 -3.42 -3.16 -5.65
N SER A 40 -2.85 -4.36 -5.63
CA SER A 40 -3.60 -5.59 -5.87
C SER A 40 -4.68 -5.82 -4.82
N GLU A 41 -4.38 -5.69 -3.52
CA GLU A 41 -5.36 -5.89 -2.46
C GLU A 41 -6.43 -4.78 -2.45
N PHE A 42 -6.03 -3.51 -2.62
CA PHE A 42 -6.96 -2.37 -2.57
C PHE A 42 -7.97 -2.40 -3.72
N TYR A 43 -7.51 -2.60 -4.96
CA TYR A 43 -8.40 -2.65 -6.11
C TYR A 43 -9.24 -3.93 -6.15
N LEU A 44 -8.71 -5.07 -5.69
CA LEU A 44 -9.51 -6.29 -5.55
C LEU A 44 -10.65 -6.11 -4.55
N GLN A 45 -10.41 -5.40 -3.45
CA GLN A 45 -11.44 -5.12 -2.46
C GLN A 45 -12.51 -4.16 -2.97
N LYS A 46 -12.12 -3.11 -3.72
CA LYS A 46 -13.04 -2.21 -4.43
C LYS A 46 -13.88 -2.95 -5.46
N ALA A 47 -13.30 -3.87 -6.24
CA ALA A 47 -14.01 -4.64 -7.26
C ALA A 47 -15.04 -5.64 -6.69
N LYS A 48 -14.93 -6.00 -5.41
CA LYS A 48 -15.88 -6.87 -4.71
C LYS A 48 -17.07 -6.11 -4.09
N THR A 49 -17.04 -4.78 -4.09
CA THR A 49 -18.07 -3.90 -3.53
C THR A 49 -19.00 -3.41 -4.63
#